data_AF-N9RB22-F1
#
_entry.id   AF-N9RB22-F1
#
_cell.length_a   1.000
_cell.length_b   1.000
_cell.length_c   1.000
_cell.angle_alpha   90.00
_cell.angle_beta   90.00
_cell.angle_gamma   90.00
#
_symmetry.space_group_name_H-M   'P 1'
#
loop_
_entity.id
_entity.type
_entity.pdbx_description
1 polymer ?
#
loop_
_entity_poly.entity_id
_entity_poly.type
_entity_poly.pdbx_seq_one_letter_code
_entity_poly.pdbx_strand_id
1 'polypeptide(L)'
;MELNAEKLLEKVFLKMMKAIESKPIIPIEHQLWDLDDIAQYFDYSADYVKRYIITNKHFPPSRDLPTKDDHTVQRWRAKDVIDYAMAYDKAVVQYS
;
A
#
# COMPACT_ATOMS: atom_id res chain seq x y z
N MET A 1 18.65 -3.09 40.26
CA MET A 1 18.31 -4.01 39.13
C MET A 1 17.52 -3.32 38.02
N GLU A 2 17.26 -2.00 38.09
CA GLU A 2 16.45 -1.26 37.11
C GLU A 2 17.21 -0.90 35.81
N LEU A 3 18.55 -0.88 35.86
CA LEU A 3 19.43 -0.46 34.76
C LEU A 3 19.32 -1.26 33.45
N ASN A 4 18.68 -2.44 33.48
CA ASN A 4 18.60 -3.34 32.32
C ASN A 4 17.29 -3.13 31.52
N ALA A 5 16.18 -2.87 32.21
CA ALA A 5 14.89 -2.62 31.56
C ALA A 5 14.90 -1.29 30.82
N GLU A 6 15.46 -0.24 31.42
CA GLU A 6 15.57 1.09 30.81
C GLU A 6 16.44 1.06 29.54
N LYS A 7 17.60 0.42 29.59
CA LYS A 7 18.49 0.27 28.42
C LYS A 7 17.86 -0.57 27.30
N LEU A 8 17.07 -1.59 27.65
CA LEU A 8 16.34 -2.38 26.68
C LEU A 8 15.25 -1.53 26.01
N LEU A 9 14.50 -0.76 26.79
CA LEU A 9 13.46 0.13 26.30
C LEU A 9 14.03 1.19 25.36
N GLU A 10 15.13 1.83 25.74
CA GLU A 10 15.83 2.83 24.93
C GLU A 10 16.29 2.24 23.58
N LYS A 11 16.84 1.02 23.61
CA LYS A 11 17.25 0.32 22.39
C LYS A 11 16.07 -0.04 21.48
N VAL A 12 14.91 -0.38 22.05
CA VAL A 12 13.68 -0.64 21.29
C VAL A 12 13.16 0.65 20.66
N PHE A 13 13.09 1.75 21.41
CA PHE A 13 12.69 3.06 20.89
C PHE A 13 13.59 3.53 19.75
N LEU A 14 14.91 3.42 19.89
CA LEU A 14 15.87 3.75 18.83
C LEU A 14 15.64 2.94 17.55
N LYS A 15 15.30 1.65 17.66
CA LYS A 15 14.98 0.81 16.51
C LYS A 15 13.65 1.22 15.86
N MET A 16 12.63 1.52 16.67
CA MET A 16 11.33 1.98 16.17
C MET A 16 11.47 3.33 15.45
N MET A 17 12.19 4.29 16.03
CA MET A 17 12.45 5.58 15.39
C MET A 17 13.17 5.42 14.06
N LYS A 18 14.25 4.62 13.99
CA LYS A 18 14.94 4.35 12.73
C LYS A 18 14.03 3.70 11.68
N ALA A 19 13.17 2.78 12.09
CA ALA A 19 12.20 2.15 11.19
C ALA A 19 11.18 3.16 10.65
N ILE A 20 10.69 4.07 11.51
CA ILE A 20 9.74 5.13 11.13
C ILE A 20 10.42 6.14 10.21
N GLU A 21 11.63 6.61 10.53
CA GLU A 21 12.38 7.56 9.70
C GLU A 21 12.78 6.98 8.34
N SER A 22 13.02 5.66 8.27
CA SER A 22 13.42 5.01 7.01
C SER A 22 12.33 4.94 5.95
N LYS A 23 11.07 5.20 6.30
CA LYS A 23 9.96 5.24 5.34
C LYS A 23 9.35 6.64 5.34
N PRO A 24 9.34 7.36 4.20
CA PRO A 24 8.63 8.63 4.15
C PRO A 24 7.15 8.39 4.48
N ILE A 25 6.60 9.20 5.39
CA ILE A 25 5.16 9.23 5.63
C ILE A 25 4.53 9.95 4.45
N ILE A 26 4.16 9.19 3.42
CA ILE A 26 3.51 9.71 2.22
C ILE A 26 2.01 9.79 2.50
N PRO A 27 1.33 10.94 2.30
CA PRO A 27 -0.13 11.01 2.40
C PRO A 27 -0.80 10.01 1.45
N ILE A 28 -1.91 9.40 1.86
CA ILE A 28 -2.62 8.37 1.07
C ILE A 28 -2.93 8.84 -0.36
N GLU A 29 -3.22 10.12 -0.56
CA GLU A 29 -3.49 10.70 -1.89
C GLU A 29 -2.30 10.64 -2.86
N HIS A 30 -1.10 10.44 -2.33
CA HIS A 30 0.15 10.37 -3.10
C HIS A 30 0.80 8.98 -3.05
N GLN A 31 0.22 8.04 -2.31
CA GLN A 31 0.74 6.68 -2.23
C GLN A 31 0.44 5.88 -3.50
N LEU A 32 1.43 5.09 -3.91
CA LEU A 32 1.33 4.12 -4.99
C LEU A 32 1.48 2.72 -4.40
N TRP A 33 0.41 1.95 -4.47
CA TRP A 33 0.31 0.59 -3.97
C TRP A 33 0.64 -0.44 -5.04
N ASP A 34 1.25 -1.53 -4.63
CA ASP A 34 1.40 -2.73 -5.43
C ASP A 34 0.30 -3.77 -5.14
N LEU A 35 0.42 -4.97 -5.70
CA LEU A 35 -0.54 -6.04 -5.50
C LEU A 35 -0.66 -6.45 -4.02
N ASP A 36 0.46 -6.50 -3.31
CA ASP A 36 0.49 -6.96 -1.92
C ASP A 36 -0.12 -5.91 -0.99
N ASP A 37 0.15 -4.62 -1.23
CA ASP A 37 -0.51 -3.52 -0.52
C ASP A 37 -2.04 -3.57 -0.70
N ILE A 38 -2.51 -3.78 -1.95
CA ILE A 38 -3.94 -3.89 -2.26
C ILE A 38 -4.55 -5.13 -1.57
N ALA A 39 -3.85 -6.27 -1.62
CA ALA A 39 -4.28 -7.50 -0.98
C ALA A 39 -4.41 -7.34 0.54
N GLN A 40 -3.42 -6.68 1.16
CA GLN A 40 -3.44 -6.35 2.57
C GLN A 40 -4.63 -5.43 2.91
N TYR A 41 -4.92 -4.42 2.08
CA TYR A 41 -6.04 -3.52 2.31
C TYR A 41 -7.40 -4.23 2.26
N PHE A 42 -7.60 -5.15 1.32
CA PHE A 42 -8.83 -5.93 1.20
C PHE A 42 -8.93 -7.13 2.17
N ASP A 43 -7.87 -7.42 2.93
CA ASP A 43 -7.74 -8.64 3.74
C ASP A 43 -7.95 -9.94 2.94
N TYR A 44 -7.43 -9.96 1.71
CA TYR A 44 -7.49 -11.09 0.79
C TYR A 44 -6.10 -11.56 0.39
N SER A 45 -6.01 -12.77 -0.17
CA SER A 45 -4.76 -13.24 -0.77
C SER A 45 -4.45 -12.48 -2.06
N ALA A 46 -3.16 -12.26 -2.33
CA ALA A 46 -2.70 -11.61 -3.56
C ALA A 46 -3.22 -12.31 -4.82
N ASP A 47 -3.29 -13.65 -4.81
CA ASP A 47 -3.79 -14.42 -5.94
C ASP A 47 -5.29 -14.20 -6.18
N TYR A 48 -6.09 -14.08 -5.10
CA TYR A 48 -7.51 -13.76 -5.20
C TYR A 48 -7.71 -12.33 -5.74
N VAL A 49 -6.98 -11.36 -5.19
CA VAL A 49 -7.05 -9.97 -5.64
C VAL A 49 -6.68 -9.84 -7.11
N LYS A 50 -5.59 -10.48 -7.54
CA LYS A 50 -5.15 -10.46 -8.93
C LYS A 50 -6.18 -11.06 -9.87
N ARG A 51 -6.85 -12.15 -9.49
CA ARG A 51 -7.81 -12.85 -10.36
C ARG A 51 -9.19 -12.21 -10.40
N TYR A 52 -9.66 -11.65 -9.29
CA TYR A 52 -11.08 -11.28 -9.12
C TYR A 52 -11.32 -9.80 -8.82
N ILE A 53 -10.34 -9.09 -8.26
CA ILE A 53 -10.50 -7.68 -7.88
C ILE A 53 -9.92 -6.77 -8.96
N ILE A 54 -8.64 -6.94 -9.30
CA ILE A 54 -7.94 -6.07 -10.27
C ILE A 54 -8.49 -6.23 -11.69
N THR A 55 -8.99 -7.42 -12.03
CA THR A 55 -9.60 -7.72 -13.34
C THR A 55 -10.99 -7.13 -13.52
N ASN A 56 -11.59 -6.56 -12.47
CA ASN A 56 -12.87 -5.91 -12.58
C ASN A 56 -12.77 -4.68 -13.50
N LYS A 57 -13.69 -4.56 -14.46
CA LYS A 57 -13.71 -3.45 -15.44
C LYS A 57 -13.81 -2.05 -14.82
N HIS A 58 -14.29 -1.96 -13.58
CA HIS A 58 -14.40 -0.72 -12.84
C HIS A 58 -13.26 -0.51 -11.84
N PHE A 59 -12.33 -1.46 -11.72
CA PHE A 59 -11.17 -1.29 -10.86
C PHE A 59 -10.27 -0.14 -11.38
N PRO A 60 -9.56 0.60 -10.51
CA PRO A 60 -8.67 1.66 -10.95
C PRO A 60 -7.62 1.20 -11.97
N PRO A 61 -7.34 2.00 -13.01
CA PRO A 61 -6.28 1.68 -13.96
C PRO A 61 -4.91 1.68 -13.28
N SER A 62 -4.04 0.77 -13.71
CA SER A 62 -2.65 0.74 -13.24
C SER A 62 -1.82 1.85 -13.88
N ARG A 63 -0.82 2.32 -13.14
CA ARG A 63 0.27 3.17 -13.60
C ARG A 63 1.51 2.31 -13.77
N ASP A 64 2.02 2.25 -14.99
CA ASP A 64 3.24 1.51 -15.31
C ASP A 64 4.45 2.38 -14.97
N LEU A 65 5.15 2.02 -13.89
CA LEU A 65 6.38 2.70 -13.47
C LEU A 65 7.59 2.00 -14.08
N PRO A 66 8.55 2.76 -14.64
CA PRO A 66 9.76 2.19 -15.20
C PRO A 66 10.64 1.58 -14.10
N THR A 67 11.27 0.47 -14.43
CA THR A 67 12.33 -0.16 -13.63
C THR A 67 13.68 0.01 -14.31
N LYS A 68 14.75 -0.48 -13.68
CA LYS A 68 16.13 -0.28 -14.17
C LYS A 68 16.41 -0.98 -15.51
N ASP A 69 15.65 -2.02 -15.85
CA ASP A 69 15.94 -2.93 -16.98
C ASP A 69 14.90 -2.82 -18.11
N ASP A 70 14.42 -1.61 -18.41
CA ASP A 70 13.40 -1.33 -19.45
C ASP A 70 12.05 -2.06 -19.27
N HIS A 71 11.86 -2.71 -18.11
CA HIS A 71 10.59 -3.29 -17.69
C HIS A 71 9.76 -2.27 -16.93
N THR A 72 8.43 -2.43 -16.95
CA THR A 72 7.53 -1.67 -16.11
C THR A 72 6.92 -2.53 -15.01
N VAL A 73 6.60 -1.89 -13.89
CA VAL A 73 5.80 -2.50 -12.83
C VAL A 73 4.51 -1.72 -12.64
N GLN A 74 3.41 -2.46 -12.52
CA GLN A 74 2.11 -1.88 -12.25
C GLN A 74 2.02 -1.38 -10.80
N ARG A 75 1.50 -0.17 -10.66
CA ARG A 75 1.15 0.44 -9.37
C ARG A 75 -0.21 1.12 -9.46
N TRP A 76 -0.91 1.22 -8.34
CA TRP A 76 -2.22 1.89 -8.26
C TRP A 76 -2.17 3.01 -7.24
N ARG A 77 -2.93 4.09 -7.47
CA ARG A 77 -3.09 5.10 -6.43
C ARG A 77 -3.90 4.52 -5.29
N ALA A 78 -3.40 4.64 -4.07
CA ALA A 78 -4.07 4.15 -2.87
C ALA A 78 -5.48 4.74 -2.73
N LYS A 79 -5.62 6.06 -2.93
CA LYS A 79 -6.90 6.77 -2.89
C LYS A 79 -7.93 6.14 -3.85
N ASP A 80 -7.55 5.88 -5.10
CA ASP A 80 -8.47 5.32 -6.10
C ASP A 80 -8.91 3.89 -5.72
N VAL A 81 -8.01 3.08 -5.15
CA VAL A 81 -8.35 1.73 -4.66
C VAL A 81 -9.33 1.80 -3.48
N ILE A 82 -9.12 2.76 -2.57
CA ILE A 82 -10.02 3.01 -1.43
C ILE A 82 -11.39 3.48 -1.92
N ASP A 83 -11.43 4.44 -2.86
CA ASP A 83 -12.66 4.97 -3.44
C ASP A 83 -13.44 3.85 -4.14
N TYR A 84 -12.75 2.99 -4.91
CA TYR A 84 -13.33 1.77 -5.47
C TYR A 84 -13.89 0.87 -4.38
N ALA A 85 -13.15 0.59 -3.31
CA ALA A 85 -13.57 -0.31 -2.24
C ALA A 85 -14.85 0.17 -1.54
N MET A 86 -14.91 1.47 -1.24
CA MET A 86 -15.98 2.09 -0.46
C MET A 86 -17.23 2.42 -1.28
N ALA A 87 -17.12 2.50 -2.60
CA ALA A 87 -18.28 2.78 -3.45
C ALA A 87 -19.32 1.65 -3.39
N TYR A 88 -20.59 1.99 -3.18
CA TYR A 88 -21.68 1.01 -3.24
C TYR A 88 -21.89 0.50 -4.67
N ASP A 89 -21.98 1.42 -5.63
CA ASP A 89 -21.98 1.12 -7.06
C ASP A 89 -20.59 1.42 -7.64
N LYS A 90 -19.93 0.42 -8.22
CA LYS A 90 -18.59 0.61 -8.80
C LYS A 90 -18.62 1.37 -10.13
N ALA A 91 -19.78 1.43 -10.80
CA ALA A 91 -19.90 2.07 -12.11
C ALA A 91 -19.86 3.60 -12.06
N VAL A 92 -20.09 4.20 -10.88
CA VAL A 92 -20.10 5.66 -10.71
C VAL A 92 -18.74 6.22 -10.27
N VAL A 93 -17.77 5.35 -9.95
CA VAL A 93 -16.45 5.77 -9.48
C VAL A 93 -15.64 6.31 -10.66
N GLN A 94 -15.05 7.49 -10.47
CA GLN A 94 -14.13 8.09 -11.43
C GLN A 94 -12.77 8.32 -10.76
N TYR A 95 -11.71 7.97 -11.50
CA TYR A 95 -10.33 8.06 -11.03
C TYR A 95 -9.64 9.26 -11.64
N SER A 96 -8.59 9.77 -10.98
CA SER A 96 -7.82 10.95 -11.41
C SER A 96 -6.31 10.73 -11.39
#